data_AF-A0A379AKH4-F1
#
_entry.id   AF-A0A379AKH4-F1
#
_cell.length_a   1.000
_cell.length_b   1.000
_cell.length_c   1.000
_cell.angle_alpha   90.00
_cell.angle_beta   90.00
_cell.angle_gamma   90.00
#
_symmetry.space_group_name_H-M   'P 1'
#
loop_
_entity.id
_entity.type
_entity.pdbx_description
1 polymer ?
#
loop_
_entity_poly.entity_id
_entity_poly.type
_entity_poly.pdbx_seq_one_letter_code
_entity_poly.pdbx_strand_id
1 'polypeptide(L)'
;MLVLHHRVLSGAPFSQALREWPQIFPALYPALMEVGELTGQLDTCCSELARQQIRQQQLWHQVAKALRYPLFILLVAIAVTCGMLLFVLPEFVAVYDSFDAPLPAFTAAVMQLSAALQEWGAVLAIGVSLMLVAWHQLRRRSAGWQRREQAIFLRIPLLSGLWRGTQLTQIYTILNLTQRAGLTLLQGLAAVEVTLSSLLWREAMAGLQQHIAQGNPLHQALMHHPLFTPLCGQLVRVGEEAGALDLMLARLAEWHEAETRERADTLAASLEPMMMMVIGGIVGTLVIAMYLPVFGLGDAMH
;
A
#
# COMPACT_ATOMS: atom_id res chain seq x y z
N MET A 1 -4.82 -2.90 -29.14
CA MET A 1 -3.54 -3.01 -29.87
C MET A 1 -3.68 -2.65 -31.35
N LEU A 2 -4.46 -3.38 -32.17
CA LEU A 2 -4.61 -3.09 -33.61
C LEU A 2 -5.17 -1.69 -33.93
N VAL A 3 -6.14 -1.21 -33.14
CA VAL A 3 -6.72 0.15 -33.29
C VAL A 3 -5.69 1.24 -32.98
N LEU A 4 -4.85 1.02 -31.97
CA LEU A 4 -3.80 1.97 -31.57
C LEU A 4 -2.71 2.07 -32.64
N HIS A 5 -2.30 0.93 -33.20
CA HIS A 5 -1.39 0.88 -34.33
C HIS A 5 -1.94 1.62 -35.55
N HIS A 6 -3.23 1.43 -35.87
CA HIS A 6 -3.87 2.12 -37.00
C HIS A 6 -3.95 3.65 -36.81
N ARG A 7 -4.24 4.12 -35.58
CA ARG A 7 -4.27 5.57 -35.24
C ARG A 7 -2.91 6.25 -35.45
N VAL A 8 -1.84 5.62 -34.98
CA VAL A 8 -0.47 6.13 -35.15
C VAL A 8 -0.09 6.16 -36.63
N LEU A 9 -0.41 5.09 -37.38
CA LEU A 9 -0.19 5.05 -38.83
C LEU A 9 -1.02 6.07 -39.60
N SER A 10 -2.20 6.45 -39.09
CA SER A 10 -3.03 7.52 -39.66
C SER A 10 -2.53 8.94 -39.36
N GLY A 11 -1.39 9.08 -38.67
CA GLY A 11 -0.75 10.36 -38.38
C GLY A 11 -1.21 11.05 -37.09
N ALA A 12 -2.01 10.37 -36.26
CA ALA A 12 -2.36 10.91 -34.94
C ALA A 12 -1.14 10.86 -34.00
N PRO A 13 -0.92 11.88 -33.14
CA PRO A 13 0.09 11.82 -32.10
C PRO A 13 -0.09 10.57 -31.22
N PHE A 14 1.01 9.89 -30.92
CA PHE A 14 1.03 8.70 -30.08
C PHE A 14 0.47 9.01 -28.68
N SER A 15 0.78 10.18 -28.12
CA SER A 15 0.22 10.68 -26.86
C SER A 15 -1.31 10.71 -26.87
N GLN A 16 -1.94 11.20 -27.95
CA GLN A 16 -3.39 11.25 -28.10
C GLN A 16 -3.99 9.85 -28.25
N ALA A 17 -3.35 8.97 -29.03
CA ALA A 17 -3.80 7.59 -29.18
C ALA A 17 -3.81 6.82 -27.85
N LEU A 18 -2.86 7.10 -26.95
CA LEU A 18 -2.80 6.49 -25.62
C LEU A 18 -3.91 6.98 -24.69
N ARG A 19 -4.34 8.26 -24.79
CA ARG A 19 -5.42 8.83 -23.95
C ARG A 19 -6.77 8.13 -24.14
N GLU A 20 -7.00 7.49 -25.28
CA GLU A 20 -8.23 6.73 -25.57
C GLU A 20 -8.36 5.46 -24.73
N TRP A 21 -7.26 4.98 -24.11
CA TRP A 21 -7.21 3.72 -23.38
C TRP A 21 -6.75 3.91 -21.93
N PRO A 22 -7.46 4.70 -21.11
CA PRO A 22 -7.03 5.06 -19.75
C PRO A 22 -6.98 3.86 -18.78
N GLN A 23 -7.65 2.75 -19.12
CA GLN A 23 -7.60 1.51 -18.33
C GLN A 23 -6.28 0.75 -18.50
N ILE A 24 -5.61 0.90 -19.66
CA ILE A 24 -4.36 0.22 -19.99
C ILE A 24 -3.18 1.17 -19.80
N PHE A 25 -3.36 2.44 -20.18
CA PHE A 25 -2.36 3.49 -20.08
C PHE A 25 -2.82 4.54 -19.07
N PRO A 26 -2.36 4.43 -17.81
CA PRO A 26 -2.57 5.47 -16.81
C PRO A 26 -2.07 6.82 -17.32
N ALA A 27 -2.62 7.91 -16.78
CA ALA A 27 -2.37 9.28 -17.23
C ALA A 27 -0.89 9.69 -17.39
N LEU A 28 0.03 9.05 -16.68
CA LEU A 28 1.47 9.25 -16.83
C LEU A 28 2.00 8.97 -18.24
N TYR A 29 1.50 7.91 -18.87
CA TYR A 29 1.99 7.41 -20.15
C TYR A 29 1.73 8.43 -21.27
N PRO A 30 0.47 8.85 -21.53
CA PRO A 30 0.21 9.86 -22.55
C PRO A 30 0.88 11.19 -22.23
N ALA A 31 0.97 11.59 -20.95
CA ALA A 31 1.64 12.82 -20.56
C ALA A 31 3.13 12.81 -20.92
N LEU A 32 3.87 11.75 -20.56
CA LEU A 32 5.29 11.63 -20.92
C LEU A 32 5.52 11.41 -22.41
N MET A 33 4.61 10.75 -23.12
CA MET A 33 4.70 10.65 -24.58
C MET A 33 4.48 11.98 -25.28
N GLU A 34 3.57 12.82 -24.79
CA GLU A 34 3.37 14.18 -25.29
C GLU A 34 4.64 15.02 -25.11
N VAL A 35 5.30 14.90 -23.95
CA VAL A 35 6.60 15.53 -23.71
C VAL A 35 7.65 15.03 -24.70
N GLY A 36 7.76 13.71 -24.88
CA GLY A 36 8.71 13.10 -25.80
C GLY A 36 8.47 13.48 -27.27
N GLU A 37 7.20 13.63 -27.68
CA GLU A 37 6.81 14.09 -29.02
C GLU A 37 7.22 15.54 -29.27
N LEU A 38 6.93 16.43 -28.31
CA LEU A 38 7.23 17.85 -28.43
C LEU A 38 8.74 18.13 -28.44
N THR A 39 9.52 17.29 -27.75
CA THR A 39 10.95 17.49 -27.51
C THR A 39 11.84 16.61 -28.40
N GLY A 40 11.24 15.67 -29.14
CA GLY A 40 11.94 14.69 -29.97
C GLY A 40 12.65 13.59 -29.17
N GLN A 41 12.42 13.49 -27.86
CA GLN A 41 13.10 12.55 -26.94
C GLN A 41 12.21 11.37 -26.52
N LEU A 42 11.41 10.85 -27.46
CA LEU A 42 10.51 9.72 -27.21
C LEU A 42 11.24 8.48 -26.68
N ASP A 43 12.45 8.22 -27.16
CA ASP A 43 13.32 7.12 -26.73
C ASP A 43 13.65 7.22 -25.23
N THR A 44 14.05 8.41 -24.78
CA THR A 44 14.42 8.68 -23.39
C THR A 44 13.20 8.56 -22.49
N CYS A 45 12.07 9.18 -22.87
CA CYS A 45 10.81 9.07 -22.12
C CYS A 45 10.31 7.62 -22.02
N CYS A 46 10.40 6.84 -23.11
CA CYS A 46 10.05 5.41 -23.09
C CYS A 46 10.97 4.61 -22.16
N SER A 47 12.28 4.87 -22.23
CA SER A 47 13.27 4.16 -21.39
C SER A 47 13.04 4.42 -19.90
N GLU A 48 12.69 5.65 -19.54
CA GLU A 48 12.43 6.06 -18.16
C GLU A 48 11.10 5.52 -17.63
N LEU A 49 10.06 5.52 -18.47
CA LEU A 49 8.80 4.82 -18.17
C LEU A 49 9.04 3.32 -17.92
N ALA A 50 9.84 2.66 -18.78
CA ALA A 50 10.16 1.25 -18.62
C ALA A 50 10.92 1.00 -17.31
N ARG A 51 11.94 1.81 -17.00
CA ARG A 51 12.66 1.73 -15.71
C ARG A 51 11.72 1.93 -14.54
N GLN A 52 10.81 2.90 -14.59
CA GLN A 52 9.84 3.16 -13.54
C GLN A 52 8.86 1.98 -13.35
N GLN A 53 8.37 1.38 -14.44
CA GLN A 53 7.51 0.19 -14.38
C GLN A 53 8.22 -1.01 -13.75
N ILE A 54 9.46 -1.28 -14.19
CA ILE A 54 10.28 -2.38 -13.65
C ILE A 54 10.48 -2.17 -12.15
N ARG A 55 10.81 -0.95 -11.72
CA ARG A 55 10.97 -0.60 -10.30
C ARG A 55 9.68 -0.83 -9.50
N GLN A 56 8.54 -0.38 -10.01
CA GLN A 56 7.25 -0.62 -9.34
C GLN A 56 6.93 -2.11 -9.25
N GLN A 57 7.17 -2.87 -10.31
CA GLN A 57 6.95 -4.31 -10.32
C GLN A 57 7.87 -5.03 -9.32
N GLN A 58 9.13 -4.61 -9.21
CA GLN A 58 10.08 -5.15 -8.24
C GLN A 58 9.63 -4.86 -6.81
N LEU A 59 9.18 -3.65 -6.50
CA LEU A 59 8.62 -3.31 -5.18
C LEU A 59 7.41 -4.19 -4.84
N TRP A 60 6.46 -4.33 -5.77
CA TRP A 60 5.30 -5.20 -5.56
C TRP A 60 5.69 -6.66 -5.38
N HIS A 61 6.66 -7.14 -6.16
CA HIS A 61 7.15 -8.50 -6.05
C HIS A 61 7.85 -8.74 -4.70
N GLN A 62 8.63 -7.76 -4.22
CA GLN A 62 9.30 -7.80 -2.92
C GLN A 62 8.29 -7.87 -1.78
N VAL A 63 7.26 -7.01 -1.80
CA VAL A 63 6.16 -7.01 -0.82
C VAL A 63 5.39 -8.34 -0.87
N ALA A 64 5.02 -8.80 -2.07
CA ALA A 64 4.29 -10.07 -2.23
C ALA A 64 5.11 -11.28 -1.76
N LYS A 65 6.42 -11.28 -2.00
CA LYS A 65 7.34 -12.32 -1.53
C LYS A 65 7.44 -12.31 0.00
N ALA A 66 7.56 -11.13 0.61
CA ALA A 66 7.63 -10.97 2.06
C ALA A 66 6.35 -11.44 2.77
N LEU A 67 5.18 -11.21 2.18
CA LEU A 67 3.88 -11.60 2.77
C LEU A 67 3.53 -13.09 2.56
N ARG A 68 4.10 -13.73 1.54
CA ARG A 68 3.75 -15.13 1.21
C ARG A 68 4.07 -16.10 2.35
N TYR A 69 5.22 -15.95 2.98
CA TYR A 69 5.66 -16.83 4.07
C TYR A 69 4.83 -16.66 5.36
N PRO A 70 4.61 -15.44 5.89
CA PRO A 70 3.68 -15.18 6.99
C PRO A 70 2.29 -15.75 6.76
N LEU A 71 1.73 -15.53 5.56
CA LEU A 71 0.38 -16.01 5.24
C LEU A 71 0.30 -17.55 5.24
N PHE A 72 1.31 -18.21 4.67
CA PHE A 72 1.36 -19.67 4.64
C PHE A 72 1.42 -20.25 6.06
N ILE A 73 2.31 -19.74 6.93
CA ILE A 73 2.41 -20.24 8.30
C ILE A 73 1.16 -19.92 9.10
N LEU A 74 0.61 -18.71 8.97
CA LEU A 74 -0.63 -18.34 9.64
C LEU A 74 -1.78 -19.28 9.24
N LEU A 75 -1.88 -19.62 7.95
CA LEU A 75 -2.86 -20.57 7.45
C LEU A 75 -2.67 -21.95 8.08
N VAL A 76 -1.43 -22.46 8.14
CA VAL A 76 -1.13 -23.75 8.78
C VAL A 76 -1.45 -23.72 10.28
N ALA A 77 -1.07 -22.65 10.98
CA ALA A 77 -1.35 -22.48 12.41
C ALA A 77 -2.87 -22.45 12.67
N ILE A 78 -3.64 -21.66 11.92
CA ILE A 78 -5.09 -21.61 12.02
C ILE A 78 -5.71 -22.97 11.70
N ALA A 79 -5.24 -23.67 10.67
CA ALA A 79 -5.74 -24.99 10.29
C ALA A 79 -5.51 -26.02 11.42
N VAL A 80 -4.31 -26.05 12.00
CA VAL A 80 -3.97 -26.93 13.13
C VAL A 80 -4.81 -26.58 14.35
N THR A 81 -4.91 -25.29 14.71
CA THR A 81 -5.73 -24.84 15.84
C THR A 81 -7.20 -25.19 15.64
N CYS A 82 -7.75 -24.95 14.45
CA CYS A 82 -9.13 -25.28 14.14
C CYS A 82 -9.36 -26.79 14.22
N GLY A 83 -8.50 -27.63 13.63
CA GLY A 83 -8.60 -29.08 13.74
C GLY A 83 -8.57 -29.57 15.19
N MET A 84 -7.68 -29.02 16.02
CA MET A 84 -7.61 -29.35 17.44
C MET A 84 -8.88 -28.95 18.20
N LEU A 85 -9.42 -27.76 17.96
CA LEU A 85 -10.64 -27.29 18.63
C LEU A 85 -11.91 -28.03 18.17
N LEU A 86 -11.97 -28.44 16.91
CA LEU A 86 -13.15 -29.09 16.32
C LEU A 86 -13.21 -30.59 16.58
N PHE A 87 -12.06 -31.27 16.65
CA PHE A 87 -12.02 -32.74 16.76
C PHE A 87 -11.47 -33.24 18.09
N VAL A 88 -10.45 -32.59 18.65
CA VAL A 88 -9.74 -33.10 19.84
C VAL A 88 -10.37 -32.59 21.14
N LEU A 89 -10.64 -31.29 21.22
CA LEU A 89 -11.22 -30.69 22.42
C LEU A 89 -12.62 -31.25 22.80
N PRO A 90 -13.54 -31.58 21.88
CA PRO A 90 -14.85 -32.12 22.24
C PRO A 90 -14.77 -33.51 22.90
N GLU A 91 -13.84 -34.35 22.47
CA GLU A 91 -13.61 -35.67 23.08
C GLU A 91 -13.19 -35.52 24.55
N PHE A 92 -12.34 -34.53 24.88
CA PHE A 92 -11.99 -34.24 26.26
C PHE A 92 -13.17 -33.71 27.09
N VAL A 93 -14.04 -32.91 26.49
CA VAL A 93 -15.25 -32.42 27.15
C VAL A 93 -16.22 -33.57 27.44
N ALA A 94 -16.40 -34.51 26.51
CA ALA A 94 -17.24 -35.69 26.71
C ALA A 94 -16.77 -36.55 27.88
N VAL A 95 -15.44 -36.64 28.09
CA VAL A 95 -14.87 -37.32 29.27
C VAL A 95 -15.22 -36.56 30.56
N TYR A 96 -15.10 -35.23 30.59
CA TYR A 96 -15.48 -34.41 31.74
C TYR A 96 -16.95 -34.55 32.13
N ASP A 97 -17.84 -34.54 31.14
CA ASP A 97 -19.28 -34.74 31.34
C ASP A 97 -19.57 -36.12 31.96
N SER A 98 -18.76 -37.14 31.67
CA SER A 98 -18.90 -38.48 32.28
C SER A 98 -18.49 -38.56 33.75
N PHE A 99 -17.70 -37.59 34.24
CA PHE A 99 -17.23 -37.49 35.63
C PHE A 99 -18.01 -36.45 36.46
N ASP A 100 -19.07 -35.83 35.91
CA ASP A 100 -19.81 -34.72 36.54
C ASP A 100 -18.91 -33.57 37.04
N ALA A 101 -17.73 -33.40 36.42
CA ALA A 101 -16.75 -32.42 36.82
C ALA A 101 -16.96 -31.09 36.05
N PRO A 102 -16.91 -29.92 36.70
CA PRO A 102 -16.99 -28.65 36.00
C PRO A 102 -15.73 -28.42 35.15
N LEU A 103 -15.92 -28.05 33.89
CA LEU A 103 -14.83 -27.67 33.01
C LEU A 103 -14.07 -26.44 33.55
N PRO A 104 -12.75 -26.38 33.41
CA PRO A 104 -11.99 -25.17 33.72
C PRO A 104 -12.51 -23.94 32.97
N ALA A 105 -12.55 -22.79 33.63
CA ALA A 105 -13.11 -21.56 33.06
C ALA A 105 -12.46 -21.15 31.72
N PHE A 106 -11.17 -21.42 31.55
CA PHE A 106 -10.43 -21.13 30.32
C PHE A 106 -10.88 -22.00 29.14
N THR A 107 -11.05 -23.31 29.33
CA THR A 107 -11.54 -24.21 28.27
C THR A 107 -13.00 -23.99 27.94
N ALA A 108 -13.83 -23.68 28.94
CA ALA A 108 -15.21 -23.27 28.72
C ALA A 108 -15.29 -21.99 27.87
N ALA A 109 -14.43 -21.00 28.11
CA ALA A 109 -14.38 -19.77 27.31
C ALA A 109 -13.95 -20.03 25.84
N VAL A 110 -12.97 -20.91 25.62
CA VAL A 110 -12.55 -21.31 24.26
C VAL A 110 -13.68 -22.06 23.53
N MET A 111 -14.42 -22.92 24.23
CA MET A 111 -15.59 -23.62 23.67
C MET A 111 -16.70 -22.66 23.26
N GLN A 112 -17.01 -21.67 24.09
CA GLN A 112 -17.99 -20.63 23.75
C GLN A 112 -17.55 -19.83 22.52
N LEU A 113 -16.27 -19.48 22.42
CA LEU A 113 -15.73 -18.79 21.25
C LEU A 113 -15.81 -19.65 19.99
N SER A 114 -15.51 -20.95 20.10
CA SER A 114 -15.60 -21.92 18.99
C SER A 114 -17.04 -22.07 18.50
N ALA A 115 -18.00 -22.25 19.42
CA ALA A 115 -19.42 -22.35 19.11
C ALA A 115 -19.96 -21.05 18.45
N ALA A 116 -19.59 -19.89 19.00
CA ALA A 116 -19.92 -18.60 18.39
C ALA A 116 -19.32 -18.46 16.98
N LEU A 117 -18.10 -18.94 16.74
CA LEU A 117 -17.48 -18.93 15.42
C LEU A 117 -18.19 -19.85 14.42
N GLN A 118 -18.68 -21.01 14.85
CA GLN A 118 -19.42 -21.94 14.00
C GLN A 118 -20.80 -21.39 13.63
N GLU A 119 -21.51 -20.80 14.59
CA GLU A 119 -22.85 -20.23 14.38
C GLU A 119 -22.80 -18.92 13.58
N TRP A 120 -21.90 -18.01 13.93
CA TRP A 120 -21.82 -16.67 13.34
C TRP A 120 -20.80 -16.58 12.20
N GLY A 121 -19.99 -17.60 11.96
CA GLY A 121 -18.90 -17.56 10.98
C GLY A 121 -19.37 -17.23 9.57
N ALA A 122 -20.46 -17.85 9.11
CA ALA A 122 -21.04 -17.56 7.80
C ALA A 122 -21.62 -16.13 7.73
N VAL A 123 -22.29 -15.67 8.80
CA VAL A 123 -22.87 -14.32 8.89
C VAL A 123 -21.77 -13.25 8.94
N LEU A 124 -20.69 -13.49 9.69
CA LEU A 124 -19.52 -12.62 9.75
C LEU A 124 -18.79 -12.56 8.41
N ALA A 125 -18.60 -13.69 7.72
CA ALA A 125 -17.97 -13.71 6.39
C ALA A 125 -18.81 -12.92 5.36
N ILE A 126 -20.14 -13.07 5.38
CA ILE A 126 -21.06 -12.30 4.53
C ILE A 126 -21.05 -10.82 4.94
N GLY A 127 -21.03 -10.52 6.24
CA GLY A 127 -20.94 -9.16 6.76
C GLY A 127 -19.67 -8.43 6.35
N VAL A 128 -18.51 -9.10 6.47
CA VAL A 128 -17.20 -8.56 6.06
C VAL A 128 -17.14 -8.37 4.54
N SER A 129 -17.66 -9.32 3.75
CA SER A 129 -17.68 -9.18 2.29
C SER A 129 -18.61 -8.06 1.82
N LEU A 130 -19.80 -7.93 2.42
CA LEU A 130 -20.70 -6.79 2.18
C LEU A 130 -20.07 -5.47 2.61
N MET A 131 -19.39 -5.44 3.76
CA MET A 131 -18.68 -4.27 4.25
C MET A 131 -17.54 -3.87 3.30
N LEU A 132 -16.78 -4.82 2.76
CA LEU A 132 -15.73 -4.58 1.77
C LEU A 132 -16.30 -4.05 0.45
N VAL A 133 -17.41 -4.60 -0.03
CA VAL A 133 -18.08 -4.14 -1.25
C VAL A 133 -18.68 -2.74 -1.04
N ALA A 134 -19.35 -2.52 0.09
CA ALA A 134 -19.91 -1.21 0.46
C ALA A 134 -18.80 -0.17 0.61
N TRP A 135 -17.70 -0.52 1.27
CA TRP A 135 -16.49 0.30 1.37
C TRP A 135 -15.98 0.65 -0.03
N HIS A 136 -15.78 -0.34 -0.90
CA HIS A 136 -15.27 -0.12 -2.25
C HIS A 136 -16.22 0.76 -3.09
N GLN A 137 -17.54 0.61 -2.94
CA GLN A 137 -18.52 1.47 -3.59
C GLN A 137 -18.54 2.89 -3.02
N LEU A 138 -18.44 3.06 -1.69
CA LEU A 138 -18.37 4.38 -1.04
C LEU A 138 -17.09 5.13 -1.41
N ARG A 139 -15.96 4.42 -1.50
CA ARG A 139 -14.69 4.96 -2.03
C ARG A 139 -14.89 5.51 -3.44
N ARG A 140 -15.60 4.79 -4.32
CA ARG A 140 -15.83 5.26 -5.71
C ARG A 140 -16.78 6.45 -5.79
N ARG A 141 -17.76 6.56 -4.87
CA ARG A 141 -18.80 7.60 -4.94
C ARG A 141 -18.46 8.91 -4.24
N SER A 142 -17.56 8.94 -3.26
CA SER A 142 -17.34 10.16 -2.46
C SER A 142 -15.87 10.56 -2.33
N ALA A 143 -15.55 11.70 -2.95
CA ALA A 143 -14.23 12.35 -2.84
C ALA A 143 -13.85 12.66 -1.39
N GLY A 144 -14.82 13.06 -0.55
CA GLY A 144 -14.59 13.34 0.87
C GLY A 144 -14.18 12.11 1.69
N TRP A 145 -14.69 10.92 1.35
CA TRP A 145 -14.36 9.68 2.04
C TRP A 145 -13.00 9.14 1.57
N GLN A 146 -12.67 9.30 0.27
CA GLN A 146 -11.31 9.09 -0.25
C GLN A 146 -10.27 9.94 0.50
N ARG A 147 -10.55 11.24 0.74
CA ARG A 147 -9.65 12.11 1.52
C ARG A 147 -9.45 11.61 2.95
N ARG A 148 -10.53 11.28 3.66
CA ARG A 148 -10.46 10.79 5.05
C ARG A 148 -9.67 9.51 5.18
N GLU A 149 -9.94 8.57 4.27
CA GLU A 149 -9.23 7.31 4.21
C GLU A 149 -7.73 7.50 3.94
N GLN A 150 -7.37 8.30 2.94
CA GLN A 150 -5.98 8.59 2.61
C GLN A 150 -5.26 9.28 3.78
N ALA A 151 -5.95 10.18 4.48
CA ALA A 151 -5.43 10.83 5.69
C ALA A 151 -5.23 9.82 6.84
N ILE A 152 -6.10 8.81 6.98
CA ILE A 152 -5.93 7.72 7.98
C ILE A 152 -4.74 6.83 7.60
N PHE A 153 -4.59 6.44 6.33
CA PHE A 153 -3.43 5.68 5.86
C PHE A 153 -2.11 6.41 6.14
N LEU A 154 -2.09 7.74 6.00
CA LEU A 154 -0.94 8.59 6.36
C LEU A 154 -0.66 8.67 7.87
N ARG A 155 -1.59 8.23 8.73
CA ARG A 155 -1.41 8.18 10.20
C ARG A 155 -0.89 6.83 10.69
N ILE A 156 -0.93 5.78 9.86
CA ILE A 156 -0.41 4.46 10.24
C ILE A 156 1.12 4.51 10.05
N PRO A 157 1.92 4.57 11.13
CA PRO A 157 3.34 4.93 11.05
C PRO A 157 4.17 3.97 10.19
N LEU A 158 3.76 2.69 10.15
CA LEU A 158 4.43 1.65 9.37
C LEU A 158 4.16 1.79 7.86
N LEU A 159 2.92 2.12 7.46
CA LEU A 159 2.51 2.16 6.05
C LEU A 159 2.59 3.56 5.44
N SER A 160 2.49 4.61 6.26
CA SER A 160 2.50 5.99 5.83
C SER A 160 3.81 6.36 5.14
N GLY A 161 4.92 5.82 5.66
CA GLY A 161 6.26 6.06 5.13
C GLY A 161 6.45 5.50 3.73
N LEU A 162 5.96 4.28 3.48
CA LEU A 162 5.98 3.65 2.16
C LEU A 162 5.09 4.39 1.18
N TRP A 163 3.84 4.65 1.57
CA TRP A 163 2.89 5.28 0.66
C TRP A 163 3.35 6.68 0.26
N ARG A 164 3.76 7.51 1.23
CA ARG A 164 4.33 8.84 0.96
C ARG A 164 5.58 8.75 0.09
N GLY A 165 6.48 7.81 0.40
CA GLY A 165 7.71 7.59 -0.36
C GLY A 165 7.44 7.29 -1.83
N THR A 166 6.52 6.36 -2.12
CA THR A 166 6.15 6.03 -3.52
C THR A 166 5.61 7.22 -4.29
N GLN A 167 4.78 8.07 -3.67
CA GLN A 167 4.23 9.25 -4.32
C GLN A 167 5.32 10.31 -4.56
N LEU A 168 6.19 10.55 -3.58
CA LEU A 168 7.31 11.50 -3.73
C LEU A 168 8.31 11.05 -4.80
N THR A 169 8.69 9.76 -4.83
CA THR A 169 9.53 9.21 -5.91
C THR A 169 8.90 9.45 -7.27
N GLN A 170 7.60 9.20 -7.42
CA GLN A 170 6.88 9.42 -8.67
C GLN A 170 6.84 10.90 -9.07
N ILE A 171 6.49 11.79 -8.14
CA ILE A 171 6.45 13.25 -8.35
C ILE A 171 7.81 13.75 -8.84
N TYR A 172 8.88 13.47 -8.10
CA TYR A 172 10.21 13.99 -8.44
C TYR A 172 10.80 13.37 -9.70
N THR A 173 10.48 12.11 -9.99
CA THR A 173 10.87 11.48 -11.27
C THR A 173 10.23 12.22 -12.44
N ILE A 174 8.92 12.47 -12.39
CA ILE A 174 8.22 13.17 -13.48
C ILE A 174 8.71 14.61 -13.61
N LEU A 175 8.90 15.33 -12.50
CA LEU A 175 9.44 16.68 -12.52
C LEU A 175 10.86 16.71 -13.12
N ASN A 176 11.73 15.79 -12.73
CA ASN A 176 13.07 15.67 -13.32
C ASN A 176 13.00 15.41 -14.83
N LEU A 177 12.18 14.46 -15.28
CA LEU A 177 12.04 14.13 -16.71
C LEU A 177 11.53 15.32 -17.52
N THR A 178 10.50 16.01 -17.02
CA THR A 178 9.93 17.16 -17.70
C THR A 178 10.88 18.35 -17.73
N GLN A 179 11.63 18.60 -16.64
CA GLN A 179 12.67 19.64 -16.61
C GLN A 179 13.83 19.32 -17.58
N ARG A 180 14.32 18.08 -17.60
CA ARG A 180 15.38 17.65 -18.54
C ARG A 180 14.95 17.71 -20.01
N ALA A 181 13.66 17.55 -20.27
CA ALA A 181 13.07 17.72 -21.59
C ALA A 181 12.85 19.20 -21.97
N GLY A 182 13.21 20.15 -21.09
CA GLY A 182 13.11 21.59 -21.35
C GLY A 182 11.71 22.17 -21.15
N LEU A 183 10.79 21.43 -20.51
CA LEU A 183 9.48 21.96 -20.17
C LEU A 183 9.53 22.89 -18.96
N THR A 184 8.56 23.78 -18.89
CA THR A 184 8.40 24.66 -17.71
C THR A 184 8.00 23.84 -16.48
N LEU A 185 8.35 24.34 -15.29
CA LEU A 185 7.99 23.71 -14.02
C LEU A 185 6.47 23.54 -13.87
N LEU A 186 5.68 24.51 -14.34
CA LEU A 186 4.22 24.45 -14.34
C LEU A 186 3.69 23.29 -15.20
N GLN A 187 4.25 23.08 -16.39
CA GLN A 187 3.89 21.93 -17.24
C GLN A 187 4.26 20.61 -16.55
N GLY A 188 5.42 20.56 -15.89
CA GLY A 188 5.84 19.40 -15.09
C GLY A 188 4.85 19.09 -13.96
N LEU A 189 4.43 20.09 -13.20
CA LEU A 189 3.46 19.93 -12.11
C LEU A 189 2.07 19.52 -12.61
N ALA A 190 1.64 20.04 -13.76
CA ALA A 190 0.41 19.61 -14.41
C ALA A 190 0.47 18.13 -14.82
N ALA A 191 1.60 17.69 -15.41
CA ALA A 191 1.81 16.28 -15.75
C ALA A 191 1.78 15.36 -14.53
N VAL A 192 2.36 15.81 -13.41
CA VAL A 192 2.31 15.09 -12.12
C VAL A 192 0.88 15.00 -11.59
N GLU A 193 0.11 16.08 -11.61
CA GLU A 193 -1.26 16.11 -11.08
C GLU A 193 -2.17 15.08 -11.78
N VAL A 194 -2.15 15.02 -13.11
CA VAL A 194 -3.00 14.06 -13.86
C VAL A 194 -2.57 12.61 -13.58
N THR A 195 -1.27 12.41 -13.31
CA THR A 195 -0.68 11.09 -13.07
C THR A 195 -1.02 10.50 -11.70
N LEU A 196 -1.13 11.33 -10.66
CA LEU A 196 -1.31 10.87 -9.29
C LEU A 196 -2.70 10.24 -9.12
N SER A 197 -2.77 9.02 -8.59
CA SER A 197 -4.05 8.35 -8.34
C SER A 197 -4.77 8.93 -7.11
N SER A 198 -4.00 9.41 -6.13
CA SER A 198 -4.51 9.90 -4.86
C SER A 198 -5.01 11.34 -4.95
N LEU A 199 -6.30 11.55 -4.67
CA LEU A 199 -6.95 12.86 -4.65
C LEU A 199 -6.20 13.86 -3.74
N LEU A 200 -5.75 13.40 -2.56
CA LEU A 200 -5.01 14.22 -1.61
C LEU A 200 -3.69 14.78 -2.20
N TRP A 201 -2.99 13.98 -3.03
CA TRP A 201 -1.77 14.44 -3.69
C TRP A 201 -2.05 15.30 -4.92
N ARG A 202 -3.15 15.05 -5.64
CA ARG A 202 -3.59 15.93 -6.75
C ARG A 202 -3.90 17.34 -6.25
N GLU A 203 -4.64 17.44 -5.14
CA GLU A 203 -4.97 18.73 -4.52
C GLU A 203 -3.71 19.48 -4.05
N ALA A 204 -2.74 18.74 -3.49
CA ALA A 204 -1.44 19.32 -3.15
C ALA A 204 -0.74 19.88 -4.39
N MET A 205 -0.69 19.12 -5.49
CA MET A 205 -0.09 19.58 -6.76
C MET A 205 -0.81 20.81 -7.33
N ALA A 206 -2.14 20.83 -7.31
CA ALA A 206 -2.92 21.97 -7.76
C ALA A 206 -2.61 23.24 -6.94
N GLY A 207 -2.47 23.10 -5.61
CA GLY A 207 -2.04 24.19 -4.74
C GLY A 207 -0.63 24.69 -5.04
N LEU A 208 0.31 23.77 -5.30
CA LEU A 208 1.68 24.10 -5.73
C LEU A 208 1.70 24.86 -7.06
N GLN A 209 0.90 24.44 -8.05
CA GLN A 209 0.78 25.13 -9.33
C GLN A 209 0.25 26.56 -9.16
N GLN A 210 -0.80 26.75 -8.34
CA GLN A 210 -1.32 28.09 -8.06
C GLN A 210 -0.27 28.99 -7.40
N HIS A 211 0.52 28.45 -6.47
CA HIS A 211 1.56 29.23 -5.79
C HIS A 211 2.64 29.72 -6.77
N ILE A 212 3.07 28.86 -7.68
CA ILE A 212 4.07 29.19 -8.71
C ILE A 212 3.49 30.12 -9.78
N ALA A 213 2.23 29.93 -10.17
CA ALA A 213 1.55 30.81 -11.12
C ALA A 213 1.41 32.24 -10.58
N GLN A 214 1.41 32.42 -9.26
CA GLN A 214 1.44 33.73 -8.59
C GLN A 214 2.86 34.34 -8.50
N GLY A 215 3.89 33.65 -9.00
CA GLY A 215 5.27 34.11 -8.99
C GLY A 215 6.05 33.77 -7.72
N ASN A 216 5.49 32.98 -6.81
CA ASN A 216 6.21 32.53 -5.62
C ASN A 216 7.09 31.31 -5.94
N PRO A 217 8.25 31.15 -5.27
CA PRO A 217 9.15 30.05 -5.54
C PRO A 217 8.62 28.70 -5.03
N LEU A 218 8.99 27.60 -5.70
CA LEU A 218 8.50 26.25 -5.39
C LEU A 218 8.89 25.81 -3.98
N HIS A 219 10.11 26.13 -3.53
CA HIS A 219 10.56 25.71 -2.20
C HIS A 219 9.65 26.22 -1.07
N GLN A 220 9.09 27.42 -1.21
CA GLN A 220 8.16 27.97 -0.23
C GLN A 220 6.87 27.16 -0.17
N ALA A 221 6.26 26.84 -1.32
CA ALA A 221 5.07 26.00 -1.36
C ALA A 221 5.31 24.62 -0.73
N LEU A 222 6.46 24.01 -0.99
CA LEU A 222 6.81 22.70 -0.46
C LEU A 222 6.99 22.73 1.07
N MET A 223 7.63 23.77 1.62
CA MET A 223 7.85 23.89 3.07
C MET A 223 6.57 24.10 3.87
N HIS A 224 5.54 24.71 3.27
CA HIS A 224 4.26 24.95 3.95
C HIS A 224 3.28 23.76 3.86
N HIS A 225 3.58 22.74 3.06
CA HIS A 225 2.64 21.66 2.78
C HIS A 225 3.01 20.35 3.53
N PRO A 226 2.11 19.77 4.36
CA PRO A 226 2.43 18.70 5.31
C PRO A 226 2.78 17.34 4.69
N LEU A 227 2.69 17.21 3.37
CA LEU A 227 3.00 15.98 2.64
C LEU A 227 4.46 15.88 2.22
N PHE A 228 5.14 17.02 2.14
CA PHE A 228 6.55 17.09 1.77
C PHE A 228 7.40 17.10 3.02
N THR A 229 8.59 16.52 2.93
CA THR A 229 9.54 16.57 4.03
C THR A 229 10.31 17.89 3.99
N PRO A 230 10.90 18.36 5.11
CA PRO A 230 11.74 19.55 5.10
C PRO A 230 12.90 19.45 4.10
N LEU A 231 13.43 18.24 3.89
CA LEU A 231 14.48 17.96 2.91
C LEU A 231 14.06 18.33 1.48
N CYS A 232 12.80 18.07 1.11
CA CYS A 232 12.24 18.44 -0.18
C CYS A 232 12.36 19.94 -0.45
N GLY A 233 11.91 20.77 0.51
CA GLY A 233 11.97 22.22 0.39
C GLY A 233 13.42 22.74 0.35
N GLN A 234 14.31 22.17 1.15
CA GLN A 234 15.72 22.58 1.20
C GLN A 234 16.47 22.31 -0.10
N LEU A 235 16.35 21.10 -0.65
CA LEU A 235 17.04 20.75 -1.91
C LEU A 235 16.45 21.53 -3.09
N VAL A 236 15.13 21.73 -3.13
CA VAL A 236 14.51 22.56 -4.16
C VAL A 236 14.99 24.01 -4.04
N ARG A 237 15.09 24.58 -2.84
CA ARG A 237 15.63 25.94 -2.64
C ARG A 237 17.03 26.07 -3.23
N VAL A 238 17.92 25.13 -2.91
CA VAL A 238 19.29 25.12 -3.47
C VAL A 238 19.26 25.03 -4.99
N GLY A 239 18.38 24.20 -5.55
CA GLY A 239 18.21 24.06 -7.01
C GLY A 239 17.68 25.33 -7.68
N GLU A 240 16.71 26.01 -7.07
CA GLU A 240 16.15 27.27 -7.58
C GLU A 240 17.18 28.41 -7.52
N GLU A 241 17.92 28.54 -6.40
CA GLU A 241 18.95 29.58 -6.23
C GLU A 241 20.17 29.37 -7.14
N ALA A 242 20.56 28.11 -7.37
CA ALA A 242 21.69 27.75 -8.22
C ALA A 242 21.34 27.55 -9.70
N GLY A 243 20.06 27.61 -10.07
CA GLY A 243 19.60 27.31 -11.42
C GLY A 243 19.80 25.85 -11.85
N ALA A 244 19.91 24.93 -10.88
CA ALA A 244 20.19 23.50 -11.09
C ALA A 244 19.05 22.63 -10.54
N LEU A 245 17.80 23.04 -10.81
CA LEU A 245 16.61 22.40 -10.27
C LEU A 245 16.44 20.96 -10.76
N ASP A 246 16.76 20.70 -12.02
CA ASP A 246 16.78 19.36 -12.63
C ASP A 246 17.66 18.38 -11.83
N LEU A 247 18.88 18.80 -11.47
CA LEU A 247 19.81 18.00 -10.67
C LEU A 247 19.24 17.72 -9.26
N MET A 248 18.65 18.72 -8.60
CA MET A 248 18.09 18.56 -7.27
C MET A 248 16.83 17.68 -7.26
N LEU A 249 15.98 17.79 -8.29
CA LEU A 249 14.83 16.90 -8.48
C LEU A 249 15.27 15.45 -8.72
N ALA A 250 16.32 15.23 -9.50
CA ALA A 250 16.91 13.91 -9.70
C ALA A 250 17.40 13.30 -8.36
N ARG A 251 18.13 14.08 -7.56
CA ARG A 251 18.60 13.66 -6.23
C ARG A 251 17.46 13.33 -5.27
N LEU A 252 16.40 14.13 -5.29
CA LEU A 252 15.20 13.86 -4.49
C LEU A 252 14.50 12.56 -4.92
N ALA A 253 14.39 12.31 -6.23
CA ALA A 253 13.81 11.07 -6.74
C ALA A 253 14.62 9.84 -6.28
N GLU A 254 15.94 9.88 -6.44
CA GLU A 254 16.87 8.82 -6.01
C GLU A 254 16.78 8.58 -4.50
N TRP A 255 16.82 9.65 -3.69
CA TRP A 255 16.77 9.56 -2.24
C TRP A 255 15.46 8.93 -1.75
N HIS A 256 14.31 9.43 -2.26
CA HIS A 256 13.02 8.89 -1.89
C HIS A 256 12.82 7.44 -2.35
N GLU A 257 13.38 7.07 -3.50
CA GLU A 257 13.34 5.68 -3.96
C GLU A 257 14.12 4.75 -3.02
N ALA A 258 15.36 5.11 -2.68
CA ALA A 258 16.20 4.33 -1.78
C ALA A 258 15.55 4.18 -0.40
N GLU A 259 15.09 5.29 0.18
CA GLU A 259 14.40 5.32 1.48
C GLU A 259 13.11 4.47 1.46
N THR A 260 12.34 4.51 0.37
CA THR A 260 11.12 3.71 0.23
C THR A 260 11.43 2.22 0.18
N ARG A 261 12.52 1.85 -0.51
CA ARG A 261 12.95 0.45 -0.61
C ARG A 261 13.47 -0.07 0.72
N GLU A 262 14.31 0.70 1.41
CA GLU A 262 14.81 0.34 2.74
C GLU A 262 13.68 0.16 3.75
N ARG A 263 12.68 1.05 3.72
CA ARG A 263 11.47 0.89 4.55
C ARG A 263 10.71 -0.38 4.22
N ALA A 264 10.61 -0.74 2.94
CA ALA A 264 9.92 -1.96 2.52
C ALA A 264 10.65 -3.20 3.05
N ASP A 265 11.98 -3.21 2.98
CA ASP A 265 12.84 -4.27 3.53
C ASP A 265 12.74 -4.36 5.05
N THR A 266 12.79 -3.23 5.75
CA THR A 266 12.65 -3.18 7.22
C THR A 266 11.30 -3.71 7.66
N LEU A 267 10.22 -3.32 6.96
CA LEU A 267 8.88 -3.82 7.25
C LEU A 267 8.78 -5.32 7.00
N ALA A 268 9.34 -5.81 5.89
CA ALA A 268 9.38 -7.24 5.58
C ALA A 268 10.13 -8.02 6.68
N ALA A 269 11.28 -7.53 7.14
CA ALA A 269 12.06 -8.16 8.21
C ALA A 269 11.31 -8.15 9.56
N SER A 270 10.55 -7.08 9.86
CA SER A 270 9.78 -6.97 11.10
C SER A 270 8.61 -7.96 11.18
N LEU A 271 8.14 -8.50 10.06
CA LEU A 271 7.08 -9.49 10.04
C LEU A 271 7.50 -10.80 10.72
N GLU A 272 8.77 -11.20 10.64
CA GLU A 272 9.24 -12.47 11.21
C GLU A 272 9.13 -12.52 12.75
N PRO A 273 9.65 -11.55 13.53
CA PRO A 273 9.45 -11.49 14.98
C PRO A 273 7.97 -11.39 15.38
N MET A 274 7.19 -10.60 14.63
CA MET A 274 5.76 -10.47 14.88
C MET A 274 5.04 -11.80 14.70
N MET A 275 5.38 -12.56 13.66
CA MET A 275 4.83 -13.90 13.42
C MET A 275 5.23 -14.87 14.53
N MET A 276 6.48 -14.85 15.01
CA MET A 276 6.90 -15.69 16.15
C MET A 276 6.07 -15.40 17.40
N MET A 277 5.78 -14.13 17.69
CA MET A 277 4.93 -13.75 18.82
C MET A 277 3.49 -14.25 18.64
N VAL A 278 2.91 -14.07 17.45
CA VAL A 278 1.55 -14.54 17.14
C VAL A 278 1.45 -16.06 17.23
N ILE A 279 2.38 -16.80 16.61
CA ILE A 279 2.38 -18.27 16.63
C ILE A 279 2.62 -18.78 18.04
N GLY A 280 3.58 -18.22 18.78
CA GLY A 280 3.82 -18.57 20.18
C GLY A 280 2.57 -18.35 21.04
N GLY A 281 1.85 -17.24 20.80
CA GLY A 281 0.56 -16.97 21.44
C GLY A 281 -0.50 -18.03 21.09
N ILE A 282 -0.66 -18.37 19.81
CA ILE A 282 -1.63 -19.38 19.35
C ILE A 282 -1.30 -20.76 19.93
N VAL A 283 -0.06 -21.21 19.79
CA VAL A 283 0.39 -22.53 20.26
C VAL A 283 0.35 -22.59 21.79
N GLY A 284 0.81 -21.54 22.48
CA GLY A 284 0.75 -21.48 23.95
C GLY A 284 -0.68 -21.54 24.48
N THR A 285 -1.59 -20.77 23.87
CA THR A 285 -3.03 -20.83 24.17
C THR A 285 -3.58 -22.23 23.96
N LEU A 286 -3.21 -22.89 22.85
CA LEU A 286 -3.64 -24.24 22.51
C LEU A 286 -3.14 -25.28 23.51
N VAL A 287 -1.87 -25.21 23.91
CA VAL A 287 -1.28 -26.12 24.91
C VAL A 287 -2.00 -25.95 26.25
N ILE A 288 -2.20 -24.72 26.73
CA ILE A 288 -2.91 -24.49 28.00
C ILE A 288 -4.34 -25.03 27.92
N ALA A 289 -5.06 -24.75 26.83
CA ALA A 289 -6.42 -25.24 26.64
C ALA A 289 -6.50 -26.78 26.63
N MET A 290 -5.46 -27.47 26.15
CA MET A 290 -5.44 -28.93 26.10
C MET A 290 -5.03 -29.59 27.42
N TYR A 291 -4.04 -29.03 28.12
CA TYR A 291 -3.50 -29.65 29.34
C TYR A 291 -4.30 -29.31 30.60
N LEU A 292 -4.96 -28.16 30.66
CA LEU A 292 -5.71 -27.75 31.84
C LEU A 292 -6.84 -28.75 32.21
N PRO A 293 -7.62 -29.29 31.26
CA PRO A 293 -8.56 -30.37 31.53
C PRO A 293 -7.88 -31.66 32.05
N VAL A 294 -6.70 -32.00 31.55
CA VAL A 294 -6.01 -33.22 32.00
C VAL A 294 -5.65 -33.13 33.49
N PHE A 295 -5.18 -31.97 33.95
CA PHE A 295 -4.89 -31.74 35.36
C PHE A 295 -6.14 -31.70 36.23
N GLY A 296 -7.21 -31.04 35.76
CA GLY A 296 -8.45 -30.94 36.54
C GLY A 296 -9.15 -32.28 36.77
N LEU A 297 -9.02 -33.26 35.86
CA LEU A 297 -9.51 -34.63 36.09
C LEU A 297 -8.68 -35.36 37.16
N GLY A 298 -7.38 -35.10 37.22
CA GLY A 298 -6.51 -35.66 38.26
C GLY A 298 -6.93 -35.21 39.67
N ASP A 299 -7.33 -33.95 39.81
CA ASP A 299 -7.84 -33.40 41.09
C ASP A 299 -9.27 -33.88 41.40
N ALA A 300 -10.10 -34.17 40.39
CA ALA A 300 -11.48 -34.65 40.58
C ALA A 300 -11.58 -36.17 40.88
N MET A 301 -10.55 -36.94 40.55
CA MET A 301 -10.47 -38.39 40.83
C MET A 301 -9.90 -38.71 42.23
N HIS A 302 -9.48 -37.70 43.00
CA HIS A 302 -9.05 -37.80 44.39
C HIS A 302 -10.11 -37.26 45.34
#